data_AF-A0A1Y3ECG9-F1
#
_entry.id   AF-A0A1Y3ECG9-F1
#
_cell.length_a   1.000
_cell.length_b   1.000
_cell.length_c   1.000
_cell.angle_alpha   90.00
_cell.angle_beta   90.00
_cell.angle_gamma   90.00
#
_symmetry.space_group_name_H-M   'P 1'
#
loop_
_entity.id
_entity.type
_entity.pdbx_description
1 polymer ?
#
loop_
_entity_poly.entity_id
_entity_poly.type
_entity_poly.pdbx_seq_one_letter_code
_entity_poly.pdbx_strand_id
1 'polypeptide(L)'
;LQLFSFKSGRLEICCCVRVEPSDDVSDGFLHSIIRQYYSPCLLWKPMRVLVLVIFSAWFFSSVAVIDKIELGLDEKLSMPEDSYMLNYFKSMNQYLAVGPPVYFVLKGDFNYADVGMQNQICG
;
A
#
# COMPACT_ATOMS: atom_id res chain seq x y z
N LEU A 1 27.16 -7.83 -15.32
CA LEU A 1 28.05 -6.74 -15.79
C LEU A 1 28.83 -6.07 -14.66
N GLN A 2 28.20 -5.58 -13.57
CA GLN A 2 28.95 -5.06 -12.39
C GLN A 2 29.96 -6.06 -11.78
N LEU A 3 29.62 -7.36 -11.72
CA LEU A 3 30.49 -8.43 -11.22
C LEU A 3 31.75 -8.66 -12.09
N PHE A 4 31.69 -8.41 -13.39
CA PHE A 4 32.84 -8.61 -14.30
C PHE A 4 33.79 -7.40 -14.25
N SER A 5 33.27 -6.19 -14.01
CA SER A 5 34.07 -4.98 -13.82
C SER A 5 34.94 -5.07 -12.55
N PHE A 6 34.39 -5.60 -11.45
CA PHE A 6 35.13 -5.75 -10.18
C PHE A 6 36.34 -6.69 -10.31
N LYS A 7 36.18 -7.79 -11.06
CA LYS A 7 37.27 -8.77 -11.35
C LYS A 7 38.40 -8.20 -12.21
N SER A 8 38.16 -7.08 -12.88
CA SER A 8 39.11 -6.43 -13.80
C SER A 8 40.03 -5.40 -13.11
N GLY A 9 39.89 -5.20 -11.80
CA GLY A 9 40.79 -4.37 -11.00
C GLY A 9 40.82 -2.88 -11.39
N ARG A 10 39.78 -2.37 -12.06
CA ARG A 10 39.65 -0.95 -12.42
C ARG A 10 38.39 -0.38 -11.77
N LEU A 11 38.57 0.42 -10.71
CA LEU A 11 37.52 1.27 -10.16
C LEU A 11 37.37 2.51 -11.03
N GLU A 12 36.16 2.76 -11.55
CA GLU A 12 35.86 3.88 -12.45
C GLU A 12 35.93 5.27 -11.77
N ILE A 13 36.09 5.34 -10.44
CA ILE A 13 36.04 6.58 -9.64
C ILE A 13 37.43 7.15 -9.30
N CYS A 14 38.51 6.37 -9.37
CA CYS A 14 39.85 6.90 -9.13
C CYS A 14 40.91 6.10 -9.92
N CYS A 15 41.49 6.71 -10.95
CA CYS A 15 42.30 6.06 -11.98
C CYS A 15 43.64 5.44 -11.50
N CYS A 16 44.05 5.66 -10.24
CA CYS A 16 45.41 5.36 -9.78
C CYS A 16 45.50 4.38 -8.59
N VAL A 17 44.39 3.85 -8.08
CA VAL A 17 44.42 2.89 -6.97
C VAL A 17 44.08 1.49 -7.50
N ARG A 18 45.12 0.66 -7.64
CA ARG A 18 44.97 -0.75 -7.99
C ARG A 18 44.72 -1.54 -6.71
N VAL A 19 43.48 -1.97 -6.49
CA VAL A 19 43.10 -2.83 -5.36
C VAL A 19 43.37 -4.27 -5.79
N GLU A 20 44.17 -5.01 -5.01
CA GLU A 20 44.37 -6.44 -5.21
C GLU A 20 43.04 -7.17 -4.97
N PRO A 21 42.63 -8.11 -5.84
CA PRO A 21 41.41 -8.88 -5.61
C PRO A 21 41.69 -9.87 -4.48
N SER A 22 41.45 -9.45 -3.24
CA SER A 22 41.26 -10.38 -2.13
C SER A 22 39.88 -11.02 -2.30
N ASP A 23 39.86 -12.33 -2.54
CA ASP A 23 38.66 -13.19 -2.49
C ASP A 23 38.07 -13.30 -1.07
N ASP A 24 38.58 -12.54 -0.12
CA ASP A 24 37.89 -12.24 1.12
C ASP A 24 36.95 -11.08 0.83
N VAL A 25 35.68 -11.43 0.61
CA VAL A 25 34.55 -10.51 0.72
C VAL A 25 34.82 -9.69 1.98
N SER A 26 35.23 -8.43 1.83
CA SER A 26 35.48 -7.55 2.96
C SER A 26 34.27 -7.62 3.87
N ASP A 27 34.40 -8.37 4.97
CA ASP A 27 33.42 -8.42 6.03
C ASP A 27 33.38 -7.00 6.56
N GLY A 28 32.48 -6.20 5.99
CA GLY A 28 32.36 -4.80 6.34
C GLY A 28 32.18 -4.69 7.85
N PHE A 29 32.68 -3.61 8.43
CA PHE A 29 32.51 -3.33 9.85
C PHE A 29 31.05 -3.54 10.32
N LEU A 30 30.08 -3.21 9.45
CA LEU A 30 28.65 -3.46 9.64
C LEU A 30 28.33 -4.96 9.81
N HIS A 31 28.87 -5.83 8.95
CA HIS A 31 28.63 -7.27 9.01
C HIS A 31 29.23 -7.89 10.29
N SER A 32 30.42 -7.41 10.68
CA SER A 32 31.07 -7.83 11.91
C SER A 32 30.28 -7.43 13.16
N ILE A 33 29.74 -6.21 13.21
CA ILE A 33 28.85 -5.74 14.30
C ILE A 33 27.54 -6.55 14.34
N ILE A 34 26.92 -6.80 13.20
CA ILE A 34 25.67 -7.57 13.11
C ILE A 34 25.88 -8.99 13.65
N ARG A 35 26.98 -9.63 13.24
CA ARG A 35 27.32 -10.99 13.65
C ARG A 35 27.70 -11.07 15.13
N GLN A 36 28.49 -10.12 15.62
CA GLN A 36 29.09 -10.23 16.95
C GLN A 36 28.22 -9.63 18.07
N TYR A 37 27.41 -8.62 17.78
CA TYR A 37 26.57 -7.95 18.78
C TYR A 37 25.08 -8.27 18.61
N TYR A 38 24.55 -8.15 17.39
CA TYR A 38 23.12 -8.32 17.14
C TYR A 38 22.67 -9.79 17.24
N SER A 39 23.42 -10.72 16.65
CA SER A 39 23.09 -12.15 16.67
C SER A 39 22.97 -12.75 18.09
N PRO A 40 23.95 -12.61 19.00
CA PRO A 40 23.81 -13.16 20.35
C PRO A 40 22.76 -12.43 21.20
N CYS A 41 22.57 -11.13 20.97
CA CYS A 41 21.54 -10.34 21.65
C CYS A 41 20.12 -10.79 21.27
N LEU A 42 19.87 -11.05 19.98
CA LEU A 42 18.57 -11.54 19.50
C LEU A 42 18.29 -13.01 19.90
N LEU A 43 19.33 -13.85 19.95
CA LEU A 43 19.19 -15.27 20.32
C LEU A 43 19.03 -15.50 21.84
N TRP A 44 19.26 -14.48 22.67
CA TRP A 44 19.03 -14.60 24.11
C TRP A 44 17.56 -14.86 24.42
N LYS A 45 17.30 -15.90 25.23
CA LYS A 45 15.95 -16.39 25.57
C LYS A 45 14.96 -15.28 25.98
N PRO A 46 15.28 -14.33 26.89
CA PRO A 46 14.34 -13.27 27.27
C PRO A 46 14.08 -12.27 26.13
N MET A 47 15.12 -11.92 25.37
CA MET A 47 15.02 -10.99 24.25
C MET A 47 14.13 -11.56 23.13
N ARG A 48 14.24 -12.86 22.85
CA ARG A 48 13.38 -13.54 21.88
C ARG A 48 11.89 -13.46 22.27
N VAL A 49 11.56 -13.69 23.54
CA VAL A 49 10.17 -13.59 24.02
C VAL A 49 9.68 -12.15 23.92
N LEU A 50 10.50 -11.17 24.33
CA LEU A 50 10.16 -9.75 24.26
C LEU A 50 9.87 -9.28 22.83
N VAL A 51 10.70 -9.66 21.87
CA VAL A 51 10.50 -9.33 20.44
C VAL A 51 9.18 -9.93 19.95
N LEU A 52 8.89 -11.20 20.25
CA LEU A 52 7.63 -11.83 19.84
C LEU A 52 6.40 -11.12 20.43
N VAL A 53 6.47 -10.72 21.70
CA VAL A 53 5.37 -9.98 22.35
C VAL A 53 5.16 -8.62 21.67
N ILE A 54 6.22 -7.85 21.42
CA ILE A 54 6.14 -6.55 20.75
C ILE A 54 5.55 -6.68 19.35
N PHE A 55 6.06 -7.62 18.55
CA PHE A 55 5.54 -7.85 17.19
C PHE A 55 4.08 -8.29 17.20
N SER A 56 3.69 -9.16 18.14
CA SER A 56 2.29 -9.58 18.28
C SER A 56 1.38 -8.41 18.67
N ALA A 57 1.79 -7.58 19.64
CA ALA A 57 1.04 -6.40 20.05
C ALA A 57 0.89 -5.40 18.90
N TRP A 58 1.96 -5.18 18.12
CA TRP A 58 1.94 -4.33 16.94
C TRP A 58 1.01 -4.86 15.85
N PHE A 59 1.03 -6.18 15.63
CA PHE A 59 0.15 -6.84 14.67
C PHE A 59 -1.32 -6.69 15.07
N PHE A 60 -1.68 -7.02 16.32
CA PHE A 60 -3.05 -6.84 16.81
C PHE A 60 -3.49 -5.38 16.79
N SER A 61 -2.60 -4.45 17.12
CA SER A 61 -2.89 -3.01 17.01
C SER A 61 -3.17 -2.60 15.57
N SER A 62 -2.40 -3.11 14.61
CA SER A 62 -2.61 -2.80 13.19
C SER A 62 -3.94 -3.36 12.68
N VAL A 63 -4.29 -4.60 13.06
CA VAL A 63 -5.59 -5.22 12.71
C VAL A 63 -6.75 -4.42 13.29
N ALA A 64 -6.66 -3.96 14.54
CA ALA A 64 -7.72 -3.15 15.16
C ALA A 64 -7.91 -1.78 14.48
N VAL A 65 -6.84 -1.21 13.90
CA VAL A 65 -6.90 0.08 13.20
C VAL A 65 -7.53 -0.04 11.81
N ILE A 66 -7.43 -1.21 11.16
CA ILE A 66 -8.01 -1.43 9.81
C ILE A 66 -9.52 -1.19 9.80
N ASP A 67 -10.25 -1.61 10.84
CA ASP A 67 -11.70 -1.43 10.94
C ASP A 67 -12.14 0.04 11.07
N LYS A 68 -11.21 0.95 11.37
CA LYS A 68 -11.47 2.39 11.48
C LYS A 68 -11.09 3.17 10.22
N ILE A 69 -10.56 2.49 9.21
CA ILE A 69 -10.24 3.13 7.94
C ILE A 69 -11.54 3.34 7.18
N GLU A 70 -11.86 4.59 6.87
CA GLU A 70 -12.98 4.93 6.02
C GLU A 70 -12.75 4.31 4.63
N LEU A 71 -13.60 3.35 4.27
CA LEU A 71 -13.57 2.70 2.97
C LEU A 71 -14.21 3.63 1.94
N GLY A 72 -13.40 4.54 1.40
CA GLY A 72 -13.83 5.48 0.36
C GLY A 72 -12.64 6.25 -0.17
N LEU A 73 -12.56 6.43 -1.49
CA LEU A 73 -11.60 7.37 -2.06
C LEU A 73 -12.22 8.76 -1.88
N ASP A 74 -11.61 9.60 -1.05
CA ASP A 74 -11.95 11.02 -1.03
C ASP A 74 -11.59 11.61 -2.40
N GLU A 75 -12.60 11.77 -3.26
CA GLU A 75 -12.42 12.27 -4.63
C GLU A 75 -11.75 13.66 -4.65
N LYS A 76 -11.93 14.43 -3.56
CA LYS A 76 -11.26 15.72 -3.31
C LYS A 76 -9.74 15.61 -3.23
N LEU A 77 -9.20 14.48 -2.76
CA LEU A 77 -7.76 14.26 -2.62
C LEU A 77 -7.07 14.07 -3.99
N SER A 78 -7.83 13.73 -5.03
CA SER A 78 -7.33 13.54 -6.39
C SER A 78 -7.28 14.83 -7.23
N MET A 79 -7.79 15.94 -6.71
CA MET A 79 -7.85 17.23 -7.39
C MET A 79 -6.87 18.24 -6.79
N PRO A 80 -6.24 19.10 -7.61
CA PRO A 80 -5.40 20.17 -7.10
C PRO A 80 -6.25 21.21 -6.35
N GLU A 81 -5.66 21.81 -5.30
CA GLU A 81 -6.34 22.71 -4.35
C GLU A 81 -6.98 23.94 -5.01
N ASP A 82 -6.43 24.42 -6.13
CA ASP A 82 -6.94 25.58 -6.89
C ASP A 82 -7.87 25.20 -8.06
N SER A 83 -8.40 23.97 -8.09
CA SER A 83 -9.31 23.58 -9.18
C SER A 83 -10.73 24.13 -9.01
N TYR A 84 -11.33 24.59 -10.12
CA TYR A 84 -12.74 24.99 -10.18
C TYR A 84 -13.70 23.84 -9.82
N MET A 85 -13.26 22.59 -9.97
CA MET A 85 -14.03 21.39 -9.66
C MET A 85 -14.32 21.26 -8.16
N LEU A 86 -13.42 21.68 -7.27
CA LEU A 86 -13.66 21.69 -5.83
C LEU A 86 -14.84 22.62 -5.45
N ASN A 87 -14.92 23.80 -6.07
CA ASN A 87 -16.01 24.74 -5.86
C ASN A 87 -17.35 24.24 -6.43
N TYR A 88 -17.30 23.51 -7.56
CA TYR A 88 -18.47 22.86 -8.14
C TYR A 88 -19.05 21.78 -7.21
N PHE A 89 -18.22 20.85 -6.71
CA PHE A 89 -18.67 19.81 -5.78
C PHE A 89 -19.17 20.37 -4.43
N LYS A 90 -18.58 21.47 -3.95
CA LYS A 90 -19.04 22.15 -2.73
C LYS A 90 -20.44 22.75 -2.93
N SER A 91 -20.64 23.43 -4.06
CA SER A 91 -21.95 24.02 -4.40
C SER A 91 -23.01 22.94 -4.65
N MET A 92 -22.64 21.85 -5.32
CA MET A 92 -23.53 20.72 -5.54
C MET A 92 -24.00 20.11 -4.21
N ASN A 93 -23.08 19.77 -3.30
CA ASN A 93 -23.45 19.21 -1.98
C ASN A 93 -24.29 20.17 -1.12
N GLN A 94 -24.13 21.49 -1.28
CA GLN A 94 -24.84 22.48 -0.47
C GLN A 94 -26.25 22.81 -1.00
N TYR A 95 -26.45 22.76 -2.33
CA TYR A 95 -27.69 23.21 -2.96
C TYR A 95 -28.52 22.10 -3.62
N LEU A 96 -27.94 20.93 -3.97
CA LEU A 96 -28.73 19.81 -4.45
C LEU A 96 -29.32 19.03 -3.27
N ALA A 97 -30.65 18.99 -3.21
CA ALA A 97 -31.41 18.14 -2.28
C ALA A 97 -31.69 16.72 -2.85
N VAL A 98 -31.23 16.44 -4.07
CA VAL A 98 -31.47 15.18 -4.79
C VAL A 98 -30.15 14.60 -5.28
N GLY A 99 -30.01 13.28 -5.11
CA GLY A 99 -28.87 12.51 -5.60
C GLY A 99 -28.99 12.15 -7.09
N PRO A 100 -28.00 11.43 -7.64
CA PRO A 100 -28.04 10.95 -9.01
C PRO A 100 -29.27 10.03 -9.24
N PRO A 101 -29.92 10.10 -10.42
CA PRO A 101 -31.10 9.30 -10.70
C PRO A 101 -30.75 7.81 -10.83
N VAL A 102 -31.58 6.95 -10.24
CA VAL A 102 -31.45 5.49 -10.37
C VAL A 102 -32.47 4.99 -11.40
N TYR A 103 -31.99 4.20 -12.36
CA TYR A 103 -32.84 3.57 -13.37
C TYR A 103 -32.97 2.09 -13.08
N PHE A 104 -34.18 1.64 -12.77
CA PHE A 104 -34.50 0.23 -12.62
C PHE A 104 -34.87 -0.35 -13.98
N VAL A 105 -33.97 -1.15 -14.56
CA VAL A 105 -34.18 -1.79 -15.87
C VAL A 105 -34.73 -3.19 -15.67
N LEU A 106 -35.96 -3.42 -16.11
CA LEU A 106 -36.57 -4.76 -16.15
C LEU A 106 -36.02 -5.53 -17.37
N LYS A 107 -35.41 -6.69 -17.12
CA LYS A 107 -34.88 -7.57 -18.17
C LYS A 107 -35.68 -8.87 -18.21
N GLY A 108 -36.18 -9.26 -19.37
CA GLY A 108 -36.93 -10.50 -19.61
C GLY A 108 -38.05 -10.35 -20.64
N ASP A 109 -38.62 -11.48 -21.08
CA ASP A 109 -39.83 -11.50 -21.92
C ASP A 109 -41.08 -11.27 -21.05
N PHE A 110 -41.26 -10.02 -20.60
CA PHE A 110 -42.47 -9.60 -19.91
C PHE A 110 -43.55 -9.27 -20.93
N ASN A 111 -44.68 -9.98 -20.86
CA ASN A 111 -45.83 -9.66 -21.69
C ASN A 111 -46.62 -8.52 -21.05
N TYR A 112 -46.32 -7.29 -21.45
CA TYR A 112 -47.01 -6.09 -20.98
C TYR A 112 -48.49 -6.02 -21.37
N ALA A 113 -48.98 -6.89 -22.25
CA ALA A 113 -50.40 -6.97 -22.58
C ALA A 113 -51.19 -7.84 -21.59
N ASP A 114 -50.52 -8.65 -20.76
CA ASP A 114 -51.19 -9.48 -19.77
C ASP A 114 -51.51 -8.69 -18.49
N VAL A 115 -52.76 -8.76 -18.06
CA VAL A 115 -53.28 -8.05 -16.89
C VAL A 115 -52.63 -8.57 -15.60
N GLY A 116 -52.27 -9.86 -15.58
CA GLY A 116 -51.54 -10.48 -14.46
C GLY A 116 -50.15 -9.86 -14.26
N MET A 117 -49.38 -9.69 -15.34
CA MET A 117 -48.06 -9.06 -15.31
C MET A 117 -48.14 -7.54 -15.06
N GLN A 118 -49.15 -6.85 -15.60
CA GLN A 118 -49.35 -5.42 -15.36
C GLN A 118 -49.53 -5.11 -13.87
N ASN A 119 -50.38 -5.89 -13.17
CA ASN A 119 -50.60 -5.72 -11.73
C ASN A 119 -49.35 -5.95 -10.86
N GLN A 120 -48.30 -6.58 -11.39
CA GLN A 120 -47.03 -6.77 -10.67
C GLN A 120 -46.06 -5.58 -10.84
N ILE A 121 -46.24 -4.77 -11.88
CA ILE A 121 -45.36 -3.64 -12.20
C ILE A 121 -46.01 -2.31 -11.80
N CYS A 122 -47.34 -2.23 -11.89
CA CYS A 122 -48.11 -1.10 -11.42
C CYS A 122 -48.00 -0.98 -9.89
N GLY A 123 -47.74 0.23 -9.41
CA GLY A 123 -47.75 0.59 -7.99
C GLY A 123 -49.07 1.20 -7.56
#